data_AF-A0A0M2GB01-F1
#
_entry.id   AF-A0A0M2GB01-F1
#
_cell.length_a   1.000
_cell.length_b   1.000
_cell.length_c   1.000
_cell.angle_alpha   90.00
_cell.angle_beta   90.00
_cell.angle_gamma   90.00
#
_symmetry.space_group_name_H-M   'P 1'
#
loop_
_entity.id
_entity.type
_entity.pdbx_description
1 polymer ?
#
loop_
_entity_poly.entity_id
_entity_poly.type
_entity_poly.pdbx_seq_one_letter_code
_entity_poly.pdbx_strand_id
1 'polypeptide(L)'
;KTHEIMSGRLGLETRLVPQSELHTEIGSDSYHGAMVETRSAGLHVGKFTKGLAEAAARLGVTIHEQAPVEQIDRLGGTKHRL
;
A
#
# COMPACT_ATOMS: atom_id res chain seq x y z
N LYS A 1 16.06 18.46 2.94
CA LYS A 1 16.00 17.42 4.00
C LYS A 1 14.91 16.36 3.77
N THR A 2 13.61 16.60 3.98
CA THR A 2 12.57 15.55 3.80
C THR A 2 12.52 15.03 2.37
N HIS A 3 12.45 15.92 1.38
CA HIS A 3 12.45 15.55 -0.04
C HIS A 3 13.68 14.71 -0.42
N GLU A 4 14.89 15.10 -0.01
CA GLU A 4 16.13 14.34 -0.26
C GLU A 4 16.12 12.92 0.33
N ILE A 5 15.50 12.73 1.50
CA ILE A 5 15.36 11.40 2.12
C ILE A 5 14.39 10.55 1.29
N MET A 6 13.24 11.12 0.92
CA MET A 6 12.22 10.43 0.14
C MET A 6 12.75 10.03 -1.24
N SER A 7 13.40 10.94 -1.96
CA SER A 7 13.94 10.66 -3.30
C SER A 7 15.23 9.84 -3.27
N GLY A 8 16.15 10.15 -2.36
CA GLY A 8 17.46 9.50 -2.31
C GLY A 8 17.45 8.16 -1.60
N ARG A 9 16.98 8.11 -0.34
CA ARG A 9 17.07 6.90 0.49
C ARG A 9 15.92 5.92 0.26
N LEU A 10 14.73 6.44 0.00
CA LEU A 10 13.54 5.61 -0.22
C LEU A 10 13.25 5.35 -1.70
N GLY A 11 13.97 6.01 -2.62
CA GLY A 11 13.80 5.83 -4.06
C GLY A 11 12.44 6.30 -4.59
N LEU A 12 11.73 7.14 -3.83
CA LEU A 12 10.42 7.66 -4.22
C LEU A 12 10.59 8.75 -5.28
N GLU A 13 9.83 8.66 -6.36
CA GLU A 13 9.80 9.71 -7.36
C GLU A 13 8.98 10.88 -6.82
N THR A 14 9.67 11.90 -6.31
CA THR A 14 9.05 13.07 -5.68
C THR A 14 9.40 14.35 -6.41
N ARG A 15 8.44 15.28 -6.49
CA ARG A 15 8.61 16.63 -7.03
C ARG A 15 8.10 17.65 -6.02
N LEU A 16 8.87 18.71 -5.81
CA LEU A 16 8.39 19.87 -5.05
C LEU A 16 7.54 20.77 -5.96
N VAL A 17 6.40 21.22 -5.45
CA VAL A 17 5.48 22.13 -6.12
C VAL A 17 5.46 23.45 -5.34
N PRO A 18 5.88 24.57 -5.95
CA PRO A 18 5.81 25.87 -5.30
C PRO A 18 4.36 26.34 -5.15
N GLN A 19 4.10 27.25 -4.19
CA GLN A 19 2.77 27.84 -3.97
C GLN A 19 2.14 28.38 -5.26
N SER A 20 2.94 29.02 -6.12
CA SER A 20 2.49 29.60 -7.39
C SER A 20 1.94 28.58 -8.39
N GLU A 21 2.29 27.30 -8.25
CA GLU A 21 1.84 26.23 -9.15
C GLU A 21 0.82 25.30 -8.49
N LEU A 22 0.69 25.32 -7.16
CA LEU A 22 -0.11 24.33 -6.42
C LEU A 22 -1.60 24.34 -6.78
N HIS A 23 -2.13 25.50 -7.21
CA HIS A 23 -3.50 25.61 -7.68
C HIS A 23 -3.79 24.66 -8.85
N THR A 24 -2.84 24.40 -9.74
CA THR A 24 -3.05 23.53 -10.90
C THR A 24 -3.11 22.04 -10.53
N GLU A 25 -2.57 21.68 -9.36
CA GLU A 25 -2.54 20.30 -8.86
C GLU A 25 -3.79 19.96 -8.04
N ILE A 26 -4.21 20.84 -7.13
CA ILE A 26 -5.28 20.56 -6.15
C ILE A 26 -6.42 21.59 -6.11
N GLY A 27 -6.35 22.66 -6.93
CA GLY A 27 -7.39 23.69 -7.01
C GLY A 27 -7.52 24.57 -5.76
N SER A 28 -6.46 24.72 -4.97
CA SER A 28 -6.47 25.47 -3.71
C SER A 28 -5.26 26.39 -3.56
N ASP A 29 -5.51 27.63 -3.13
CA ASP A 29 -4.48 28.63 -2.82
C ASP A 29 -4.16 28.69 -1.31
N SER A 30 -4.76 27.82 -0.49
CA SER A 30 -4.65 27.85 0.96
C SER A 30 -3.32 27.34 1.52
N TYR A 31 -2.41 26.87 0.67
CA TYR A 31 -1.18 26.17 1.06
C TYR A 31 0.06 26.85 0.46
N HIS A 32 1.20 26.75 1.15
CA HIS A 32 2.47 27.39 0.75
C HIS A 32 3.32 26.60 -0.27
N GLY A 33 2.78 25.52 -0.80
CA GLY A 33 3.50 24.55 -1.65
C GLY A 33 3.27 23.12 -1.18
N ALA A 34 3.76 22.15 -1.95
CA ALA A 34 3.58 20.74 -1.67
C ALA A 34 4.76 19.88 -2.16
N MET A 35 4.73 18.61 -1.81
CA MET A 35 5.56 17.57 -2.41
C MET A 35 4.65 16.49 -2.96
N VAL A 36 4.79 16.19 -4.25
CA VAL A 36 4.01 15.16 -4.94
C VAL A 36 4.89 13.93 -5.10
N GLU A 37 4.36 12.76 -4.73
CA GLU A 37 4.95 11.46 -5.11
C GLU A 37 4.24 10.95 -6.37
N THR A 38 4.93 11.01 -7.52
CA THR A 38 4.35 10.77 -8.86
C THR A 38 3.82 9.35 -9.04
N ARG A 39 4.35 8.38 -8.29
CA ARG A 39 3.96 6.96 -8.36
C ARG A 39 2.89 6.55 -7.35
N SER A 40 2.47 7.47 -6.49
CA SER A 40 1.41 7.19 -5.53
C SER A 40 0.07 6.97 -6.25
N ALA A 41 -0.76 6.08 -5.72
CA ALA A 41 -2.07 5.79 -6.28
C ALA A 41 -3.04 5.35 -5.18
N GLY A 42 -4.32 5.65 -5.39
CA GLY A 42 -5.40 5.08 -4.60
C GLY A 42 -5.71 3.64 -5.03
N LEU A 43 -5.97 2.76 -4.06
CA LEU A 43 -6.33 1.37 -4.31
C LEU A 43 -7.65 1.03 -3.65
N HIS A 44 -8.58 0.42 -4.39
CA HIS A 44 -9.79 -0.13 -3.80
C HIS A 44 -9.47 -1.47 -3.12
N VAL A 45 -9.37 -1.47 -1.80
CA VAL A 45 -8.96 -2.64 -1.00
C VAL A 45 -9.81 -3.89 -1.26
N GLY A 46 -11.14 -3.73 -1.36
CA GLY A 46 -12.04 -4.86 -1.68
C GLY A 46 -11.79 -5.50 -3.05
N LYS A 47 -11.58 -4.70 -4.11
CA LYS A 47 -11.28 -5.23 -5.46
C LYS A 47 -9.89 -5.87 -5.51
N PHE A 48 -8.92 -5.26 -4.84
CA PHE A 48 -7.56 -5.79 -4.78
C PHE A 48 -7.50 -7.16 -4.11
N THR A 49 -8.06 -7.27 -2.90
CA THR A 49 -8.08 -8.52 -2.13
C THR A 49 -8.86 -9.63 -2.84
N LYS A 50 -9.99 -9.30 -3.47
CA LYS A 50 -10.74 -10.23 -4.33
C LYS A 50 -9.89 -10.72 -5.50
N GLY A 51 -9.26 -9.81 -6.25
CA GLY A 51 -8.41 -10.18 -7.39
C GLY A 51 -7.19 -11.02 -6.97
N LEU A 52 -6.62 -10.74 -5.80
CA LEU A 52 -5.53 -11.54 -5.23
C LEU A 52 -6.00 -12.96 -4.87
N ALA A 53 -7.16 -13.10 -4.22
CA ALA A 53 -7.77 -14.40 -3.92
C ALA A 53 -8.03 -15.21 -5.19
N GLU A 54 -8.59 -14.59 -6.23
CA GLU A 54 -8.82 -15.21 -7.54
C GLU A 54 -7.50 -15.64 -8.21
N ALA A 55 -6.45 -14.82 -8.12
CA ALA A 55 -5.14 -15.15 -8.67
C ALA A 55 -4.49 -16.34 -7.95
N ALA A 56 -4.59 -16.40 -6.62
CA ALA A 56 -4.12 -17.52 -5.83
C ALA A 56 -4.89 -18.81 -6.16
N ALA A 57 -6.22 -18.73 -6.27
CA ALA A 57 -7.07 -19.86 -6.63
C ALA A 57 -6.71 -20.44 -8.01
N ARG A 58 -6.39 -19.59 -9.00
CA ARG A 58 -5.89 -20.03 -10.32
C ARG A 58 -4.57 -20.81 -10.24
N LEU A 59 -3.77 -20.59 -9.21
CA LEU A 59 -2.53 -21.33 -8.94
C LEU A 59 -2.77 -22.59 -8.09
N GLY A 60 -4.02 -22.95 -7.80
CA GLY A 60 -4.39 -24.14 -7.03
C GLY A 60 -4.45 -23.92 -5.51
N VAL A 61 -4.36 -22.67 -5.04
CA VAL A 61 -4.56 -22.36 -3.61
C VAL A 61 -6.01 -22.62 -3.23
N THR A 62 -6.22 -23.31 -2.12
CA THR A 62 -7.55 -23.48 -1.51
C THR A 62 -7.78 -22.39 -0.47
N ILE A 63 -8.91 -21.69 -0.57
CA ILE A 63 -9.32 -20.66 0.38
C ILE A 63 -10.49 -21.21 1.18
N HIS A 64 -10.35 -21.26 2.50
CA HIS A 64 -11.39 -21.71 3.42
C HIS A 64 -12.10 -20.49 4.02
N GLU A 65 -13.34 -20.26 3.62
CA GLU A 65 -14.19 -19.22 4.20
C GLU A 65 -15.02 -19.80 5.35
N GLN A 66 -15.42 -18.94 6.29
CA GLN A 66 -16.22 -19.34 7.46
C GLN A 66 -15.56 -20.47 8.29
N ALA A 67 -14.24 -20.58 8.24
CA ALA A 67 -13.45 -21.60 8.93
C ALA A 67 -12.63 -20.95 10.05
N PRO A 68 -13.21 -20.68 11.23
CA PRO A 68 -12.45 -20.17 12.36
C PRO A 68 -11.39 -21.20 12.79
N VAL A 69 -10.18 -20.74 13.07
CA VAL A 69 -9.13 -21.59 13.66
C VAL A 69 -9.39 -21.67 15.16
N GLU A 70 -9.82 -22.83 15.66
CA GLU A 70 -10.19 -23.03 17.06
C GLU A 70 -9.02 -23.47 17.95
N GLN A 71 -8.05 -24.17 17.37
CA GLN A 71 -6.88 -24.69 18.08
C GLN A 71 -5.62 -24.52 17.22
N ILE A 72 -4.48 -24.30 17.88
CA ILE A 72 -3.16 -24.31 17.25
C ILE A 72 -2.20 -25.07 18.17
N ASP A 73 -1.65 -26.18 17.70
CA ASP A 73 -0.65 -26.94 18.46
C ASP A 73 0.75 -26.40 18.17
N ARG A 74 1.48 -25.96 19.20
CA ARG A 74 2.88 -25.58 19.04
C ARG A 74 3.78 -26.82 19.00
N LEU A 75 4.54 -26.98 17.91
CA LEU A 75 5.44 -28.12 17.71
C LEU A 75 6.90 -27.85 18.16
N GLY A 76 7.18 -26.63 18.60
CA GLY A 76 8.52 -26.16 19.02
C GLY A 76 9.08 -25.06 18.12
N GLY A 77 9.87 -24.13 18.68
CA GLY A 77 10.37 -22.96 17.95
C GLY A 77 9.22 -22.09 17.41
N THR A 78 9.22 -21.83 16.10
CA THR A 78 8.19 -21.07 15.37
C THR A 78 7.23 -21.96 14.56
N LYS A 79 7.22 -23.29 14.81
CA LYS A 79 6.37 -24.25 14.08
C LYS A 79 5.08 -24.53 14.83
N HIS A 80 3.98 -24.55 14.07
CA HIS A 80 2.62 -24.78 14.57
C HIS A 80 1.87 -25.74 13.65
N ARG A 81 0.95 -26.52 14.21
CA ARG A 81 -0.09 -27.26 13.49
C ARG A 81 -1.43 -26.58 13.73
N LEU A 82 -2.21 -26.44 12.67
CA LEU A 82 -3.58 -25.93 12.68
C LEU A 82 -4.56 -27.11 12.68
#